data_AF-A0AA37PHK3-F1
#
_entry.id   AF-A0AA37PHK3-F1
#
_cell.length_a   1.000
_cell.length_b   1.000
_cell.length_c   1.000
_cell.angle_alpha   90.00
_cell.angle_beta   90.00
_cell.angle_gamma   90.00
#
_symmetry.space_group_name_H-M   'P 1'
#
loop_
_entity.id
_entity.type
_entity.pdbx_description
1 polymer ?
#
loop_
_entity_poly.entity_id
_entity_poly.type
_entity_poly.pdbx_seq_one_letter_code
_entity_poly.pdbx_strand_id
1 'polypeptide(L)'
;MDPVTITTSALAVGGFALKSCMALHGMIRSFQSQNKDARALKAEVSDLTGVLSSLLETMANHPNLDFHSLERPLQRCGNACDEYSRIIARCMKHSNETSRSSVRDWVTQKYLQGDINDFRAMLAAHKSTINIALANANLRIAAISPEVLIDYKDMISDTTTDLNNHLKDVQEKIDRLKAGDITAIDDVAMEWQAILEEKETTQQGLKMCAQLSAQIMQLESSSKEHAQFSRRPSAHKHIKTGLSEVKGPLLSLVARLQTHEAQISSQMEAMSLEEVLSEPVSTQLARLQQTKDSISQCIKVVSEAGELANERSNVFEDITLADNSYAFSVSTVNDLVTARQLNLKGRSRHFGGQVTDETVQKSIEALTQLDAEYIRSSNGTQSQQHDPSVCDLEDPSSAKEFFDRFGPGITLTANKLD
;
A
#
# COMPACT_ATOMS: atom_id res chain seq x y z
N MET A 1 -22.29 11.32 -15.71
CA MET A 1 -21.62 12.08 -14.64
C MET A 1 -20.17 12.19 -15.03
N ASP A 2 -19.67 13.41 -15.19
CA ASP A 2 -18.33 13.65 -15.73
C ASP A 2 -17.26 13.42 -14.64
N PRO A 3 -16.12 12.80 -14.96
CA PRO A 3 -15.06 12.50 -13.99
C PRO A 3 -14.58 13.71 -13.19
N VAL A 4 -14.57 14.89 -13.82
CA VAL A 4 -14.15 16.16 -13.20
C VAL A 4 -15.09 16.59 -12.07
N THR A 5 -16.40 16.40 -12.24
CA THR A 5 -17.40 16.74 -11.23
C THR A 5 -17.28 15.84 -9.99
N ILE A 6 -16.91 14.58 -10.19
CA ILE A 6 -16.73 13.57 -9.13
C ILE A 6 -15.45 13.84 -8.34
N THR A 7 -14.33 14.15 -9.01
CA THR A 7 -13.09 14.51 -8.30
C THR A 7 -13.27 15.80 -7.49
N THR A 8 -14.12 16.73 -7.96
CA THR A 8 -14.42 17.99 -7.26
C THR A 8 -15.20 17.76 -5.97
N SER A 9 -16.14 16.80 -5.91
CA SER A 9 -16.86 16.48 -4.66
C SER A 9 -15.93 15.86 -3.62
N ALA A 10 -15.16 14.84 -4.01
CA ALA A 10 -14.23 14.16 -3.11
C ALA A 10 -13.13 15.12 -2.59
N LEU A 11 -12.64 16.04 -3.42
CA LEU A 11 -11.64 17.04 -3.02
C LEU A 11 -12.21 18.02 -1.99
N ALA A 12 -13.43 18.50 -2.19
CA ALA A 12 -14.10 19.39 -1.24
C ALA A 12 -14.34 18.70 0.11
N VAL A 13 -14.83 17.46 0.09
CA VAL A 13 -15.06 16.66 1.30
C VAL A 13 -13.75 16.31 2.00
N GLY A 14 -12.69 15.97 1.26
CA GLY A 14 -11.36 15.76 1.82
C GLY A 14 -10.79 17.02 2.46
N GLY A 15 -11.01 18.20 1.86
CA GLY A 15 -10.62 19.48 2.43
C GLY A 15 -11.36 19.80 3.73
N PHE A 16 -12.65 19.47 3.81
CA PHE A 16 -13.42 19.53 5.06
C PHE A 16 -12.83 18.60 6.13
N ALA A 17 -12.58 17.33 5.79
CA ALA A 17 -12.01 16.35 6.71
C ALA A 17 -10.66 16.81 7.27
N LEU A 18 -9.77 17.31 6.41
CA LEU A 18 -8.46 17.85 6.81
C LEU A 18 -8.62 19.02 7.78
N LYS A 19 -9.50 19.98 7.47
CA LYS A 19 -9.75 21.13 8.33
C LYS A 19 -10.28 20.72 9.70
N SER A 20 -11.21 19.77 9.76
CA SER A 20 -11.75 19.24 11.02
C SER A 20 -10.68 18.51 11.84
N CYS A 21 -9.83 17.69 11.20
CA CYS A 21 -8.70 17.01 11.85
C CYS A 21 -7.69 18.02 12.43
N MET A 22 -7.34 19.07 11.67
CA MET A 22 -6.44 20.12 12.13
C MET A 22 -7.00 20.90 13.31
N ALA A 23 -8.31 21.19 13.30
CA ALA A 23 -8.99 21.86 14.40
C ALA A 23 -8.94 21.00 15.68
N LEU A 24 -9.29 19.72 15.56
CA LEU A 24 -9.22 18.76 16.66
C LEU A 24 -7.79 18.61 17.21
N HIS A 25 -6.79 18.44 16.35
CA HIS A 25 -5.39 18.38 16.75
C HIS A 25 -4.96 19.64 17.49
N GLY A 26 -5.32 20.82 16.98
CA GLY A 26 -5.06 22.11 17.62
C GLY A 26 -5.68 22.21 19.02
N MET A 27 -6.92 21.73 19.16
CA MET A 27 -7.63 21.70 20.44
C MET A 27 -6.95 20.78 21.44
N ILE A 28 -6.67 19.51 21.06
CA ILE A 28 -5.99 18.54 21.93
C ILE A 28 -4.60 19.05 22.35
N ARG A 29 -3.85 19.65 21.41
CA ARG A 29 -2.52 20.21 21.67
C ARG A 29 -2.55 21.34 22.71
N SER A 30 -3.59 22.18 22.69
CA SER A 30 -3.70 23.34 23.60
C SER A 30 -3.74 22.95 25.08
N PHE A 31 -4.21 21.74 25.41
CA PHE A 31 -4.32 21.27 26.78
C PHE A 31 -3.01 20.81 27.43
N GLN A 32 -1.94 20.63 26.63
CA GLN A 32 -0.64 20.13 27.11
C GLN A 32 -0.77 18.90 28.05
N SER A 33 -1.70 18.00 27.71
CA SER A 33 -2.09 16.89 28.58
C SER A 33 -0.93 15.92 28.83
N GLN A 34 -0.73 15.53 30.09
CA GLN A 34 0.18 14.46 30.49
C GLN A 34 -0.48 13.07 30.37
N ASN A 35 -1.81 13.00 30.15
CA ASN A 35 -2.54 11.75 30.00
C ASN A 35 -2.04 10.98 28.76
N LYS A 36 -1.78 9.69 28.93
CA LYS A 36 -1.24 8.81 27.87
C LYS A 36 -2.20 8.71 26.68
N ASP A 37 -3.49 8.56 26.94
CA ASP A 37 -4.51 8.34 25.91
C ASP A 37 -4.78 9.61 25.11
N ALA A 38 -4.79 10.77 25.78
CA ALA A 38 -4.86 12.07 25.12
C ALA A 38 -3.65 12.31 24.21
N ARG A 39 -2.44 11.93 24.64
CA ARG A 39 -1.23 12.01 23.81
C ARG A 39 -1.29 11.05 22.62
N ALA A 40 -1.81 9.84 22.82
CA ALA A 40 -1.97 8.85 21.76
C ALA A 40 -3.02 9.30 20.73
N LEU A 41 -4.17 9.83 21.17
CA LEU A 41 -5.16 10.43 20.28
C LEU A 41 -4.57 11.60 19.49
N LYS A 42 -3.80 12.49 20.13
CA LYS A 42 -3.12 13.59 19.44
C LYS A 42 -2.20 13.08 18.32
N ALA A 43 -1.42 12.03 18.59
CA ALA A 43 -0.54 11.43 17.59
C ALA A 43 -1.36 10.86 16.43
N GLU A 44 -2.43 10.12 16.73
CA GLU A 44 -3.31 9.54 15.70
C GLU A 44 -3.94 10.62 14.80
N VAL A 45 -4.46 11.71 15.38
CA VAL A 45 -5.03 12.83 14.61
C VAL A 45 -3.95 13.52 13.76
N SER A 46 -2.70 13.60 14.25
CA SER A 46 -1.57 14.13 13.49
C SER A 46 -1.24 13.26 12.29
N ASP A 47 -1.18 11.95 12.47
CA ASP A 47 -0.93 10.98 11.38
C ASP A 47 -2.06 11.03 10.34
N LEU A 48 -3.32 11.09 10.81
CA LEU A 48 -4.50 11.24 9.97
C LEU A 48 -4.46 12.54 9.15
N THR A 49 -4.04 13.65 9.76
CA THR A 49 -3.84 14.94 9.06
C THR A 49 -2.76 14.81 7.98
N GLY A 50 -1.69 14.06 8.26
CA GLY A 50 -0.64 13.76 7.29
C GLY A 50 -1.17 13.01 6.07
N VAL A 51 -1.87 11.89 6.26
CA VAL A 51 -2.40 11.11 5.13
C VAL A 51 -3.47 11.85 4.34
N LEU A 52 -4.30 12.67 5.01
CA LEU A 52 -5.29 13.54 4.34
C LEU A 52 -4.60 14.58 3.46
N SER A 53 -3.49 15.17 3.93
CA SER A 53 -2.71 16.12 3.13
C SER A 53 -2.13 15.45 1.89
N SER A 54 -1.52 14.26 2.04
CA SER A 54 -1.00 13.48 0.92
C SER A 54 -2.09 13.08 -0.08
N LEU A 55 -3.29 12.74 0.41
CA LEU A 55 -4.44 12.44 -0.44
C LEU A 55 -4.86 13.65 -1.27
N LEU A 56 -5.03 14.81 -0.65
CA LEU A 56 -5.44 16.03 -1.37
C LEU A 56 -4.40 16.46 -2.40
N GLU A 57 -3.12 16.35 -2.07
CA GLU A 57 -2.04 16.59 -3.04
C GLU A 57 -2.09 15.60 -4.21
N THR A 58 -2.31 14.31 -3.94
CA THR A 58 -2.45 13.28 -4.98
C THR A 58 -3.64 13.56 -5.88
N MET A 59 -4.79 13.95 -5.32
CA MET A 59 -6.01 14.31 -6.07
C MET A 59 -5.81 15.56 -6.94
N ALA A 60 -5.11 16.57 -6.42
CA ALA A 60 -4.82 17.80 -7.16
C ALA A 60 -3.85 17.54 -8.33
N ASN A 61 -2.85 16.70 -8.12
CA ASN A 61 -1.85 16.36 -9.14
C ASN A 61 -2.35 15.37 -10.20
N HIS A 62 -3.37 14.56 -9.87
CA HIS A 62 -3.87 13.50 -10.74
C HIS A 62 -5.41 13.53 -10.87
N PRO A 63 -6.00 14.55 -11.53
CA PRO A 63 -7.45 14.74 -11.60
C PRO A 63 -8.21 13.62 -12.34
N ASN A 64 -7.48 12.81 -13.12
CA ASN A 64 -8.03 11.68 -13.88
C ASN A 64 -8.27 10.43 -13.02
N LEU A 65 -7.76 10.39 -11.79
CA LEU A 65 -8.00 9.29 -10.88
C LEU A 65 -9.36 9.42 -10.20
N ASP A 66 -10.05 8.29 -10.07
CA ASP A 66 -11.32 8.20 -9.39
C ASP A 66 -11.13 7.95 -7.88
N PHE A 67 -11.61 8.88 -7.07
CA PHE A 67 -11.62 8.81 -5.61
C PHE A 67 -13.04 8.81 -5.02
N HIS A 68 -14.07 8.54 -5.82
CA HIS A 68 -15.46 8.53 -5.36
C HIS A 68 -15.71 7.58 -4.19
N SER A 69 -15.00 6.45 -4.14
CA SER A 69 -15.08 5.49 -3.04
C SER A 69 -14.70 6.07 -1.68
N LEU A 70 -13.97 7.18 -1.65
CA LEU A 70 -13.57 7.91 -0.44
C LEU A 70 -14.55 9.00 0.00
N GLU A 71 -15.53 9.39 -0.80
CA GLU A 71 -16.40 10.54 -0.47
C GLU A 71 -17.09 10.36 0.89
N ARG A 72 -17.75 9.21 1.11
CA ARG A 72 -18.38 8.89 2.40
C ARG A 72 -17.37 8.69 3.54
N PRO A 73 -16.29 7.89 3.37
CA PRO A 73 -15.22 7.80 4.39
C PRO A 73 -14.66 9.15 4.83
N LEU A 74 -14.38 10.06 3.89
CA LEU A 74 -13.85 11.39 4.19
C LEU A 74 -14.90 12.25 4.91
N GLN A 75 -16.15 12.21 4.47
CA GLN A 75 -17.24 12.95 5.11
C GLN A 75 -17.42 12.51 6.56
N ARG A 76 -17.49 11.20 6.80
CA ARG A 76 -17.62 10.62 8.14
C ARG A 76 -16.44 10.98 9.03
N CYS A 77 -15.21 10.87 8.51
CA CYS A 77 -13.99 11.28 9.20
C CYS A 77 -14.03 12.75 9.62
N GLY A 78 -14.43 13.64 8.71
CA GLY A 78 -14.57 15.07 8.99
C GLY A 78 -15.65 15.37 10.03
N ASN A 79 -16.80 14.71 9.94
CA ASN A 79 -17.90 14.83 10.91
C ASN A 79 -17.46 14.35 12.29
N ALA A 80 -16.82 13.18 12.38
CA ALA A 80 -16.35 12.61 13.63
C ALA A 80 -15.34 13.54 14.33
N CYS A 81 -14.41 14.13 13.58
CA CYS A 81 -13.45 15.09 14.13
C CYS A 81 -14.12 16.41 14.59
N ASP A 82 -15.11 16.91 13.86
CA ASP A 82 -15.84 18.13 14.21
C ASP A 82 -16.74 17.92 15.43
N GLU A 83 -17.48 16.81 15.47
CA GLU A 83 -18.32 16.40 16.60
C GLU A 83 -17.50 16.22 17.87
N TYR A 84 -16.38 15.49 17.80
CA TYR A 84 -15.51 15.29 18.95
C TYR A 84 -14.88 16.62 19.42
N SER A 85 -14.53 17.52 18.49
CA SER A 85 -14.10 18.88 18.83
C SER A 85 -15.18 19.66 19.58
N ARG A 86 -16.46 19.52 19.21
CA ARG A 86 -17.58 20.14 19.93
C ARG A 86 -17.77 19.54 21.32
N ILE A 87 -17.59 18.23 21.50
CA ILE A 87 -17.63 17.56 22.81
C ILE A 87 -16.56 18.16 23.72
N ILE A 88 -15.31 18.22 23.24
CA ILE A 88 -14.22 18.84 23.98
C ILE A 88 -14.55 20.29 24.33
N ALA A 89 -15.03 21.09 23.37
CA ALA A 89 -15.38 22.50 23.61
C ALA A 89 -16.51 22.67 24.64
N ARG A 90 -17.48 21.75 24.71
CA ARG A 90 -18.57 21.78 25.71
C ARG A 90 -18.06 21.51 27.13
N CYS A 91 -17.09 20.62 27.29
CA CYS A 91 -16.41 20.40 28.57
C CYS A 91 -15.72 21.68 29.08
N MET A 92 -15.37 22.60 28.19
CA MET A 92 -14.70 23.85 28.56
C MET A 92 -15.65 24.94 29.07
N LYS A 93 -16.89 25.00 28.57
CA LYS A 93 -17.83 26.09 28.88
C LYS A 93 -18.33 26.12 30.34
N HIS A 94 -18.21 25.01 31.07
CA HIS A 94 -18.68 24.91 32.45
C HIS A 94 -17.58 25.19 33.50
N SER A 95 -16.36 25.52 33.06
CA SER A 95 -15.26 25.92 33.97
C SER A 95 -15.39 27.40 34.33
N ASN A 96 -16.18 27.70 35.36
CA ASN A 96 -16.20 29.03 35.97
C ASN A 96 -14.80 29.38 36.52
N GLU A 97 -14.46 30.66 36.41
CA GLU A 97 -13.28 31.34 36.95
C GLU A 97 -12.74 30.64 38.22
N THR A 98 -11.43 30.36 38.25
CA THR A 98 -10.60 29.94 39.41
C THR A 98 -10.14 28.48 39.45
N SER A 99 -10.71 27.54 38.69
CA SER A 99 -10.16 26.16 38.61
C SER A 99 -9.70 25.81 37.20
N ARG A 100 -8.46 25.27 37.09
CA ARG A 100 -7.90 24.73 35.85
C ARG A 100 -8.97 23.88 35.17
N SER A 101 -9.43 24.29 33.98
CA SER A 101 -10.32 23.51 33.13
C SER A 101 -9.78 22.08 33.06
N SER A 102 -10.47 21.17 33.73
CA SER A 102 -9.91 19.87 34.06
C SER A 102 -9.79 19.07 32.78
N VAL A 103 -8.57 18.89 32.28
CA VAL A 103 -8.21 17.95 31.21
C VAL A 103 -8.82 16.56 31.45
N ARG A 104 -9.11 16.23 32.71
CA ARG A 104 -9.78 14.99 33.10
C ARG A 104 -11.21 14.89 32.55
N ASP A 105 -11.92 16.00 32.41
CA ASP A 105 -13.37 15.99 32.14
C ASP A 105 -13.70 15.64 30.69
N TRP A 106 -12.84 16.01 29.73
CA TRP A 106 -13.05 15.69 28.32
C TRP A 106 -12.54 14.29 27.96
N VAL A 107 -11.45 13.82 28.58
CA VAL A 107 -10.88 12.48 28.32
C VAL A 107 -11.85 11.37 28.74
N THR A 108 -12.72 11.62 29.72
CA THR A 108 -13.75 10.68 30.17
C THR A 108 -15.04 10.75 29.35
N GLN A 109 -15.15 11.65 28.36
CA GLN A 109 -16.36 11.76 27.55
C GLN A 109 -16.47 10.59 26.60
N LYS A 110 -17.72 10.14 26.42
CA LYS A 110 -18.05 9.11 25.45
C LYS A 110 -18.35 9.72 24.09
N TYR A 111 -17.96 9.01 23.05
CA TYR A 111 -18.35 9.28 21.67
C TYR A 111 -18.79 7.99 21.00
N LEU A 112 -20.01 7.97 20.47
CA LEU A 112 -20.65 6.77 19.90
C LEU A 112 -20.53 5.58 20.85
N GLN A 113 -20.97 5.81 22.09
CA GLN A 113 -20.87 4.91 23.25
C GLN A 113 -19.47 4.44 23.66
N GLY A 114 -18.42 4.88 22.96
CA GLY A 114 -17.04 4.48 23.22
C GLY A 114 -16.23 5.54 23.96
N ASP A 115 -15.10 5.12 24.55
CA ASP A 115 -14.15 6.02 25.20
C ASP A 115 -13.16 6.67 24.20
N ILE A 116 -12.16 7.37 24.73
CA ILE A 116 -11.11 8.01 23.92
C ILE A 116 -10.31 7.01 23.06
N ASN A 117 -10.14 5.77 23.51
CA ASN A 117 -9.42 4.73 22.76
C ASN A 117 -10.30 4.20 21.63
N ASP A 118 -11.61 4.06 21.85
CA ASP A 118 -12.56 3.69 20.79
C ASP A 118 -12.59 4.74 19.69
N PHE A 119 -12.60 6.03 20.06
CA PHE A 119 -12.51 7.11 19.08
C PHE A 119 -11.18 7.11 18.34
N ARG A 120 -10.06 6.84 19.03
CA ARG A 120 -8.75 6.68 18.38
C ARG A 120 -8.75 5.52 17.39
N ALA A 121 -9.33 4.37 17.74
CA ALA A 121 -9.41 3.20 16.87
C ALA A 121 -10.24 3.51 15.61
N MET A 122 -11.35 4.25 15.75
CA MET A 122 -12.13 4.75 14.62
C MET A 122 -11.31 5.64 13.67
N LEU A 123 -10.52 6.58 14.22
CA LEU A 123 -9.64 7.41 13.39
C LEU A 123 -8.54 6.59 12.69
N ALA A 124 -8.00 5.57 13.36
CA ALA A 124 -7.05 4.65 12.76
C ALA A 124 -7.68 3.88 11.58
N ALA A 125 -8.93 3.42 11.70
CA ALA A 125 -9.67 2.76 10.62
C ALA A 125 -9.86 3.69 9.40
N HIS A 126 -10.19 4.97 9.62
CA HIS A 126 -10.24 5.97 8.55
C HIS A 126 -8.87 6.20 7.91
N LYS A 127 -7.80 6.33 8.73
CA LYS A 127 -6.42 6.49 8.27
C LYS A 127 -6.00 5.34 7.35
N SER A 128 -6.23 4.10 7.76
CA SER A 128 -5.91 2.91 6.97
C SER A 128 -6.71 2.86 5.67
N THR A 129 -8.00 3.22 5.70
CA THR A 129 -8.84 3.31 4.49
C THR A 129 -8.28 4.34 3.48
N ILE A 130 -7.81 5.50 3.95
CA ILE A 130 -7.18 6.52 3.12
C ILE A 130 -5.86 6.02 2.55
N ASN A 131 -5.04 5.32 3.34
CA ASN A 131 -3.78 4.74 2.87
C ASN A 131 -3.97 3.67 1.79
N ILE A 132 -5.03 2.84 1.89
CA ILE A 132 -5.40 1.89 0.83
C ILE A 132 -5.73 2.64 -0.48
N ALA A 133 -6.46 3.74 -0.39
CA ALA A 133 -6.76 4.57 -1.56
C ALA A 133 -5.50 5.18 -2.19
N LEU A 134 -4.57 5.66 -1.36
CA LEU A 134 -3.29 6.20 -1.79
C LEU A 134 -2.43 5.13 -2.47
N ALA A 135 -2.34 3.93 -1.90
CA ALA A 135 -1.63 2.82 -2.54
C ALA A 135 -2.25 2.43 -3.88
N ASN A 136 -3.58 2.42 -3.97
CA ASN A 136 -4.29 2.19 -5.22
C ASN A 136 -4.02 3.27 -6.27
N ALA A 137 -3.96 4.54 -5.87
CA ALA A 137 -3.58 5.64 -6.75
C ALA A 137 -2.12 5.49 -7.22
N ASN A 138 -1.19 5.22 -6.30
CA ASN A 138 0.23 5.03 -6.60
C ASN A 138 0.47 3.86 -7.56
N LEU A 139 -0.28 2.76 -7.43
CA LEU A 139 -0.25 1.61 -8.36
C LEU A 139 -0.61 1.98 -9.79
N ARG A 140 -1.36 3.06 -10.01
CA ARG A 140 -1.76 3.53 -11.34
C ARG A 140 -0.84 4.61 -11.90
N ILE A 141 -0.18 5.37 -11.03
CA ILE A 141 0.64 6.53 -11.42
C ILE A 141 2.12 6.14 -11.59
N ALA A 142 2.64 5.28 -10.72
CA ALA A 142 4.07 5.03 -10.58
C ALA A 142 4.46 3.60 -10.97
N ALA A 143 5.69 3.43 -11.45
CA ALA A 143 6.30 2.11 -11.54
C ALA A 143 6.58 1.60 -10.11
N ILE A 144 6.00 0.45 -9.76
CA ILE A 144 6.11 -0.13 -8.42
C ILE A 144 7.17 -1.22 -8.39
N SER A 145 8.11 -1.08 -7.44
CA SER A 145 9.08 -2.13 -7.13
C SER A 145 8.41 -3.32 -6.45
N PRO A 146 8.97 -4.54 -6.56
CA PRO A 146 8.45 -5.72 -5.86
C PRO A 146 8.29 -5.55 -4.34
N GLU A 147 9.15 -4.77 -3.68
CA GLU A 147 9.12 -4.55 -2.22
C GLU A 147 7.87 -3.78 -1.83
N VAL A 148 7.65 -2.64 -2.50
CA VAL A 148 6.44 -1.83 -2.31
C VAL A 148 5.17 -2.65 -2.61
N LEU A 149 5.24 -3.62 -3.53
CA LEU A 149 4.11 -4.53 -3.78
C LEU A 149 3.87 -5.51 -2.62
N ILE A 150 4.93 -6.01 -1.97
CA ILE A 150 4.84 -6.80 -0.74
C ILE A 150 4.28 -5.93 0.40
N ASP A 151 4.82 -4.72 0.58
CA ASP A 151 4.34 -3.77 1.59
C ASP A 151 2.84 -3.46 1.41
N TYR A 152 2.37 -3.37 0.16
CA TYR A 152 0.95 -3.18 -0.13
C TYR A 152 0.11 -4.41 0.23
N LYS A 153 0.61 -5.63 0.00
CA LYS A 153 -0.09 -6.86 0.42
C LYS A 153 -0.20 -6.94 1.94
N ASP A 154 0.89 -6.65 2.64
CA ASP A 154 0.92 -6.63 4.12
C ASP A 154 -0.06 -5.57 4.64
N MET A 155 0.00 -4.35 4.09
CA MET A 155 -0.92 -3.27 4.45
C MET A 155 -2.39 -3.62 4.17
N ILE A 156 -2.71 -4.32 3.07
CA ILE A 156 -4.07 -4.79 2.77
C ILE A 156 -4.51 -5.82 3.81
N SER A 157 -3.64 -6.77 4.17
CA SER A 157 -3.93 -7.81 5.17
C SER A 157 -4.22 -7.21 6.54
N ASP A 158 -3.33 -6.34 7.01
CA ASP A 158 -3.46 -5.64 8.29
C ASP A 158 -4.72 -4.77 8.32
N THR A 159 -4.92 -3.94 7.29
CA THR A 159 -6.10 -3.06 7.20
C THR A 159 -7.40 -3.86 7.14
N THR A 160 -7.42 -5.00 6.42
CA THR A 160 -8.60 -5.86 6.35
C THR A 160 -8.93 -6.46 7.71
N THR A 161 -7.91 -6.87 8.46
CA THR A 161 -8.08 -7.41 9.82
C THR A 161 -8.60 -6.33 10.76
N ASP A 162 -7.99 -5.15 10.76
CA ASP A 162 -8.37 -4.02 11.60
C ASP A 162 -9.80 -3.53 11.31
N LEU A 163 -10.17 -3.40 10.03
CA LEU A 163 -11.52 -2.99 9.65
C LEU A 163 -12.58 -4.04 10.01
N ASN A 164 -12.27 -5.34 9.95
CA ASN A 164 -13.20 -6.37 10.40
C ASN A 164 -13.41 -6.33 11.92
N ASN A 165 -12.34 -6.11 12.69
CA ASN A 165 -12.43 -5.92 14.14
C ASN A 165 -13.28 -4.70 14.48
N HIS A 166 -13.00 -3.56 13.84
CA HIS A 166 -13.79 -2.32 14.02
C HIS A 166 -15.26 -2.50 13.61
N LEU A 167 -15.54 -3.23 12.53
CA LEU A 167 -16.91 -3.53 12.10
C LEU A 167 -17.67 -4.35 13.15
N LYS A 168 -16.99 -5.30 13.80
CA LYS A 168 -17.57 -6.07 14.90
C LYS A 168 -17.89 -5.16 16.09
N ASP A 169 -16.95 -4.29 16.49
CA ASP A 169 -17.17 -3.35 17.60
C ASP A 169 -18.32 -2.38 17.33
N VAL A 170 -18.43 -1.88 16.09
CA VAL A 170 -19.54 -1.05 15.62
C VAL A 170 -20.86 -1.83 15.66
N GLN A 171 -20.86 -3.09 15.25
CA GLN A 171 -22.05 -3.95 15.30
C GLN A 171 -22.50 -4.21 16.75
N GLU A 172 -21.57 -4.46 17.67
CA GLU A 172 -21.89 -4.58 19.09
C GLU A 172 -22.49 -3.29 19.68
N LYS A 173 -22.02 -2.11 19.23
CA LYS A 173 -22.63 -0.81 19.60
C LYS A 173 -24.05 -0.67 19.07
N ILE A 174 -24.29 -1.08 17.83
CA ILE A 174 -25.64 -1.09 17.22
C ILE A 174 -26.59 -1.97 18.04
N ASP A 175 -26.17 -3.17 18.42
CA ASP A 175 -27.06 -4.10 19.11
C ASP A 175 -27.33 -3.69 20.57
N ARG A 176 -26.35 -3.05 21.24
CA ARG A 176 -26.58 -2.39 22.54
C ARG A 176 -27.60 -1.26 22.46
N LEU A 177 -27.55 -0.44 21.42
CA LEU A 177 -28.50 0.66 21.21
C LEU A 177 -29.92 0.15 20.95
N LYS A 178 -30.08 -0.94 20.21
CA LYS A 178 -31.39 -1.58 20.00
C LYS A 178 -32.00 -2.12 21.30
N ALA A 179 -31.17 -2.56 22.25
CA ALA A 179 -31.60 -3.15 23.51
C ALA A 179 -31.89 -2.13 24.63
N GLY A 180 -31.56 -0.85 24.45
CA GLY A 180 -31.64 0.19 25.48
C GLY A 180 -32.94 0.99 25.52
N ASP A 181 -33.33 1.45 26.72
CA ASP A 181 -34.52 2.28 26.99
C ASP A 181 -34.24 3.77 26.74
N ILE A 182 -35.15 4.43 26.01
CA ILE A 182 -34.91 5.70 25.31
C ILE A 182 -35.09 6.88 26.26
N THR A 183 -34.01 7.47 26.78
CA THR A 183 -34.07 8.65 27.66
C THR A 183 -33.65 9.98 27.02
N ALA A 184 -33.33 10.01 25.72
CA ALA A 184 -33.24 11.24 24.92
C ALA A 184 -33.39 10.92 23.43
N ILE A 185 -34.61 11.04 22.89
CA ILE A 185 -34.95 10.60 21.53
C ILE A 185 -34.05 11.25 20.45
N ASP A 186 -33.66 12.53 20.62
CA ASP A 186 -32.94 13.30 19.62
C ASP A 186 -31.42 13.02 19.61
N ASP A 187 -30.77 13.01 20.78
CA ASP A 187 -29.34 12.67 20.90
C ASP A 187 -29.08 11.20 20.52
N VAL A 188 -30.00 10.29 20.89
CA VAL A 188 -29.91 8.87 20.51
C VAL A 188 -30.13 8.69 19.00
N ALA A 189 -31.00 9.47 18.36
CA ALA A 189 -31.21 9.40 16.92
C ALA A 189 -29.98 9.88 16.13
N MET A 190 -29.33 10.97 16.59
CA MET A 190 -28.07 11.44 15.99
C MET A 190 -26.92 10.44 16.21
N GLU A 191 -26.78 9.89 17.42
CA GLU A 191 -25.75 8.88 17.73
C GLU A 191 -25.96 7.59 16.92
N TRP A 192 -27.21 7.15 16.77
CA TRP A 192 -27.59 6.01 15.95
C TRP A 192 -27.23 6.21 14.47
N GLN A 193 -27.56 7.37 13.91
CA GLN A 193 -27.23 7.71 12.54
C GLN A 193 -25.72 7.71 12.30
N ALA A 194 -24.95 8.32 13.20
CA ALA A 194 -23.50 8.37 13.11
C ALA A 194 -22.85 6.97 13.21
N ILE A 195 -23.41 6.05 14.02
CA ILE A 195 -22.96 4.66 14.09
C ILE A 195 -23.29 3.88 12.81
N LEU A 196 -24.44 4.13 12.18
CA LEU A 196 -24.78 3.52 10.90
C LEU A 196 -23.88 4.01 9.77
N GLU A 197 -23.57 5.31 9.75
CA GLU A 197 -22.60 5.88 8.82
C GLU A 197 -21.21 5.27 9.03
N GLU A 198 -20.78 5.10 10.29
CA GLU A 198 -19.51 4.45 10.62
C GLU A 198 -19.45 3.00 10.10
N LYS A 199 -20.54 2.25 10.24
CA LYS A 199 -20.66 0.90 9.69
C LYS A 199 -20.51 0.91 8.17
N GLU A 200 -21.21 1.81 7.49
CA GLU A 200 -21.16 1.92 6.03
C GLU A 200 -19.76 2.30 5.54
N THR A 201 -19.08 3.24 6.21
CA THR A 201 -17.71 3.64 5.84
C THR A 201 -16.70 2.53 6.10
N THR A 202 -16.86 1.75 7.17
CA THR A 202 -16.00 0.60 7.47
C THR A 202 -16.16 -0.48 6.39
N GLN A 203 -17.40 -0.78 5.99
CA GLN A 203 -17.67 -1.69 4.88
C GLN A 203 -17.12 -1.18 3.55
N GLN A 204 -17.16 0.14 3.32
CA GLN A 204 -16.56 0.75 2.15
C GLN A 204 -15.02 0.60 2.14
N GLY A 205 -14.36 0.76 3.29
CA GLY A 205 -12.93 0.48 3.43
C GLY A 205 -12.57 -0.97 3.06
N LEU A 206 -13.36 -1.95 3.52
CA LEU A 206 -13.17 -3.36 3.14
C LEU A 206 -13.30 -3.60 1.63
N LYS A 207 -14.25 -2.93 0.97
CA LYS A 207 -14.39 -3.00 -0.50
C LYS A 207 -13.14 -2.44 -1.19
N MET A 208 -12.55 -1.37 -0.66
CA MET A 208 -11.33 -0.78 -1.21
C MET A 208 -10.11 -1.70 -1.04
N CYS A 209 -9.99 -2.38 0.10
CA CYS A 209 -8.97 -3.42 0.30
C CYS A 209 -9.10 -4.53 -0.77
N ALA A 210 -10.31 -5.03 -1.00
CA ALA A 210 -10.56 -6.04 -2.01
C ALA A 210 -10.25 -5.56 -3.44
N GLN A 211 -10.59 -4.30 -3.76
CA GLN A 211 -10.28 -3.69 -5.05
C GLN A 211 -8.78 -3.53 -5.30
N LEU A 212 -8.01 -3.11 -4.29
CA LEU A 212 -6.56 -3.00 -4.41
C LEU A 212 -5.92 -4.38 -4.56
N SER A 213 -6.36 -5.37 -3.77
CA SER A 213 -5.89 -6.76 -3.87
C SER A 213 -6.13 -7.34 -5.26
N ALA A 214 -7.32 -7.12 -5.84
CA ALA A 214 -7.64 -7.55 -7.20
C ALA A 214 -6.74 -6.89 -8.26
N GLN A 215 -6.42 -5.59 -8.10
CA GLN A 215 -5.53 -4.88 -9.01
C GLN A 215 -4.09 -5.39 -8.93
N ILE A 216 -3.59 -5.68 -7.73
CA ILE A 216 -2.26 -6.30 -7.53
C ILE A 216 -2.22 -7.68 -8.23
N MET A 217 -3.23 -8.52 -8.03
CA MET A 217 -3.30 -9.82 -8.69
C MET A 217 -3.36 -9.71 -10.22
N GLN A 218 -4.06 -8.71 -10.75
CA GLN A 218 -4.10 -8.45 -12.18
C GLN A 218 -2.72 -8.02 -12.71
N LEU A 219 -2.00 -7.16 -11.97
CA LEU A 219 -0.66 -6.72 -12.34
C LEU A 219 0.30 -7.93 -12.42
N GLU A 220 0.29 -8.79 -11.41
CA GLU A 220 1.12 -10.00 -11.34
C GLU A 220 0.83 -10.98 -12.48
N SER A 221 -0.44 -11.14 -12.86
CA SER A 221 -0.84 -12.01 -13.97
C SER A 221 -0.58 -11.40 -15.36
N SER A 222 -0.54 -10.07 -15.45
CA SER A 222 -0.27 -9.32 -16.70
C SER A 222 1.20 -9.18 -17.04
N SER A 223 2.11 -9.54 -16.12
CA SER A 223 3.55 -9.68 -16.36
C SER A 223 3.79 -10.83 -17.36
N LYS A 224 3.54 -10.54 -18.64
CA LYS A 224 3.70 -11.48 -19.74
C LYS A 224 5.18 -11.57 -20.10
N GLU A 225 5.69 -12.80 -20.08
CA GLU A 225 6.93 -13.15 -20.76
C GLU A 225 6.93 -12.66 -22.20
N HIS A 226 8.11 -12.25 -22.67
CA HIS A 226 8.36 -11.95 -24.08
C HIS A 226 7.95 -13.14 -24.96
N ALA A 227 7.31 -12.89 -26.11
CA ALA A 227 6.72 -13.91 -26.99
C ALA A 227 7.70 -15.03 -27.42
N GLN A 228 9.01 -14.77 -27.37
CA GLN A 228 10.06 -15.73 -27.69
C GLN A 228 10.24 -16.82 -26.61
N PHE A 229 9.86 -16.56 -25.35
CA PHE A 229 10.00 -17.50 -24.24
C PHE A 229 8.70 -18.26 -23.93
N SER A 230 7.55 -17.73 -24.38
CA SER A 230 6.22 -18.31 -24.14
C SER A 230 6.05 -19.75 -24.66
N ARG A 231 6.83 -20.19 -25.65
CA ARG A 231 6.76 -21.56 -26.21
C ARG A 231 7.58 -22.61 -25.45
N ARG A 232 8.44 -22.23 -24.49
CA ARG A 232 9.34 -23.19 -23.84
C ARG A 232 8.62 -23.89 -22.66
N PRO A 233 8.52 -25.24 -22.64
CA PRO A 233 8.01 -25.94 -21.48
C PRO A 233 9.08 -25.93 -20.38
N SER A 234 8.76 -25.32 -19.23
CA SER A 234 9.57 -25.42 -18.01
C SER A 234 8.73 -26.04 -16.89
N ALA A 235 9.38 -26.65 -15.91
CA ALA A 235 8.72 -27.13 -14.69
C ALA A 235 8.01 -25.96 -13.98
N HIS A 236 8.62 -24.78 -14.00
CA HIS A 236 8.04 -23.53 -13.51
C HIS A 236 6.73 -23.18 -14.24
N LYS A 237 6.65 -23.33 -15.57
CA LYS A 237 5.41 -23.07 -16.32
C LYS A 237 4.29 -24.03 -15.93
N HIS A 238 4.58 -25.31 -15.75
CA HIS A 238 3.58 -26.28 -15.30
C HIS A 238 3.11 -26.01 -13.86
N ILE A 239 4.04 -25.62 -12.97
CA ILE A 239 3.71 -25.26 -11.59
C ILE A 239 2.92 -23.95 -11.55
N LYS A 240 3.33 -22.90 -12.28
CA LYS A 240 2.63 -21.60 -12.38
C LYS A 240 1.25 -21.73 -13.01
N THR A 241 1.12 -22.50 -14.10
CA THR A 241 -0.17 -22.81 -14.72
C THR A 241 -1.05 -23.59 -13.74
N GLY A 242 -0.55 -24.66 -13.11
CA GLY A 242 -1.30 -25.42 -12.10
C GLY A 242 -1.71 -24.57 -10.88
N LEU A 243 -0.82 -23.71 -10.36
CA LEU A 243 -1.14 -22.77 -9.28
C LEU A 243 -2.18 -21.74 -9.71
N SER A 244 -2.06 -21.17 -10.91
CA SER A 244 -3.03 -20.20 -11.43
C SER A 244 -4.41 -20.82 -11.65
N GLU A 245 -4.45 -22.08 -12.10
CA GLU A 245 -5.66 -22.87 -12.26
C GLU A 245 -6.29 -23.24 -10.92
N VAL A 246 -5.49 -23.34 -9.85
CA VAL A 246 -5.97 -23.59 -8.47
C VAL A 246 -6.38 -22.30 -7.75
N LYS A 247 -5.73 -21.16 -8.05
CA LYS A 247 -5.97 -19.86 -7.38
C LYS A 247 -7.40 -19.36 -7.57
N GLY A 248 -7.96 -19.46 -8.78
CA GLY A 248 -9.35 -19.08 -9.06
C GLY A 248 -10.38 -19.90 -8.26
N PRO A 249 -10.32 -21.24 -8.31
CA PRO A 249 -11.12 -22.13 -7.47
C PRO A 249 -10.95 -21.89 -5.96
N LEU A 250 -9.73 -21.61 -5.48
CA LEU A 250 -9.49 -21.29 -4.07
C LEU A 250 -10.14 -19.96 -3.65
N LEU A 251 -10.00 -18.90 -4.45
CA LEU A 251 -10.66 -17.62 -4.18
C LEU A 251 -12.20 -17.75 -4.23
N SER A 252 -12.71 -18.51 -5.19
CA SER A 252 -14.13 -18.86 -5.27
C SER A 252 -14.59 -19.65 -4.04
N LEU A 253 -13.79 -20.59 -3.56
CA LEU A 253 -14.05 -21.33 -2.33
C LEU A 253 -14.05 -20.41 -1.10
N VAL A 254 -13.08 -19.51 -0.96
CA VAL A 254 -13.03 -18.52 0.13
C VAL A 254 -14.27 -17.62 0.09
N ALA A 255 -14.63 -17.07 -1.06
CA ALA A 255 -15.84 -16.24 -1.20
C ALA A 255 -17.13 -17.01 -0.84
N ARG A 256 -17.22 -18.28 -1.24
CA ARG A 256 -18.34 -19.16 -0.87
C ARG A 256 -18.36 -19.45 0.63
N LEU A 257 -17.20 -19.69 1.24
CA LEU A 257 -17.08 -19.90 2.68
C LEU A 257 -17.45 -18.65 3.48
N GLN A 258 -17.02 -17.47 3.05
CA GLN A 258 -17.41 -16.18 3.64
C GLN A 258 -18.91 -15.91 3.50
N THR A 259 -19.49 -16.21 2.34
CA THR A 259 -20.95 -16.11 2.13
C THR A 259 -21.69 -17.06 3.07
N HIS A 260 -21.19 -18.28 3.24
CA HIS A 260 -21.77 -19.27 4.13
C HIS A 260 -21.61 -18.88 5.61
N GLU A 261 -20.48 -18.30 6.01
CA GLU A 261 -20.25 -17.75 7.35
C GLU A 261 -21.22 -16.60 7.66
N ALA A 262 -21.45 -15.70 6.69
CA ALA A 262 -22.43 -14.63 6.82
C ALA A 262 -23.86 -15.18 6.95
N GLN A 263 -24.19 -16.24 6.19
CA GLN A 263 -25.49 -16.89 6.27
C GLN A 263 -25.72 -17.59 7.61
N ILE A 264 -24.71 -18.30 8.15
CA ILE A 264 -24.77 -18.91 9.49
C ILE A 264 -24.90 -17.83 10.56
N SER A 265 -24.15 -16.72 10.44
CA SER A 265 -24.24 -15.61 11.40
C SER A 265 -25.65 -14.99 11.40
N SER A 266 -26.24 -14.78 10.23
CA SER A 266 -27.62 -14.29 10.10
C SER A 266 -28.66 -15.30 10.65
N GLN A 267 -28.45 -16.61 10.48
CA GLN A 267 -29.30 -17.64 11.07
C GLN A 267 -29.19 -17.69 12.60
N MET A 268 -27.99 -17.54 13.15
CA MET A 268 -27.77 -17.45 14.59
C MET A 268 -28.45 -16.20 15.18
N GLU A 269 -28.39 -15.07 14.49
CA GLU A 269 -29.07 -13.83 14.88
C GLU A 269 -30.60 -13.99 14.88
N ALA A 270 -31.15 -14.57 13.81
CA ALA A 270 -32.59 -14.82 13.70
C ALA A 270 -33.11 -15.78 14.80
N MET A 271 -32.35 -16.84 15.11
CA MET A 271 -32.70 -17.79 16.17
C MET A 271 -32.53 -17.22 17.58
N SER A 272 -31.61 -16.27 17.76
CA SER A 272 -31.41 -15.59 19.05
C SER A 272 -32.50 -14.55 19.36
N LEU A 273 -33.17 -14.03 18.33
CA LEU A 273 -34.28 -13.08 18.45
C LEU A 273 -35.64 -13.75 18.77
N GLU A 274 -35.76 -15.07 18.57
CA GLU A 274 -37.02 -15.84 18.72
C GLU A 274 -37.21 -16.44 20.13
N GLU A 275 -36.61 -15.81 21.15
CA GLU A 275 -36.33 -16.37 22.48
C GLU A 275 -37.58 -16.80 23.29
N VAL A 276 -37.96 -18.09 23.18
CA VAL A 276 -38.52 -18.90 24.28
C VAL A 276 -37.71 -20.18 24.36
N LEU A 277 -36.85 -20.25 25.38
CA LEU A 277 -35.80 -21.25 25.56
C LEU A 277 -36.34 -22.69 25.64
N SER A 278 -35.91 -23.52 24.69
CA SER A 278 -35.98 -24.99 24.74
C SER A 278 -34.55 -25.55 24.56
N GLU A 279 -34.18 -26.53 25.39
CA GLU A 279 -32.90 -27.26 25.39
C GLU A 279 -32.34 -27.63 23.98
N PRO A 280 -33.16 -28.03 22.98
CA PRO A 280 -32.72 -28.24 21.58
C PRO A 280 -32.15 -27.00 20.87
N VAL A 281 -32.58 -25.78 21.20
CA VAL A 281 -32.12 -24.55 20.52
C VAL A 281 -30.69 -24.20 20.95
N SER A 282 -30.34 -24.41 22.23
CA SER A 282 -28.98 -24.14 22.72
C SER A 282 -27.94 -25.10 22.13
N THR A 283 -28.32 -26.38 21.95
CA THR A 283 -27.45 -27.39 21.32
C THR A 283 -27.28 -27.13 19.82
N GLN A 284 -28.31 -26.62 19.16
CA GLN A 284 -28.26 -26.21 17.76
C GLN A 284 -27.40 -24.95 17.56
N LEU A 285 -27.49 -23.96 18.46
CA LEU A 285 -26.62 -22.79 18.48
C LEU A 285 -25.15 -23.16 18.72
N ALA A 286 -24.87 -24.04 19.69
CA ALA A 286 -23.51 -24.53 19.92
C ALA A 286 -22.93 -25.24 18.68
N ARG A 287 -23.76 -25.98 17.95
CA ARG A 287 -23.37 -26.65 16.70
C ARG A 287 -23.11 -25.66 15.56
N LEU A 288 -23.90 -24.60 15.45
CA LEU A 288 -23.69 -23.52 14.48
C LEU A 288 -22.40 -22.74 14.80
N GLN A 289 -22.15 -22.45 16.08
CA GLN A 289 -20.91 -21.81 16.54
C GLN A 289 -19.68 -22.65 16.20
N GLN A 290 -19.71 -23.95 16.49
CA GLN A 290 -18.63 -24.88 16.12
C GLN A 290 -18.40 -24.93 14.60
N THR A 291 -19.49 -24.86 13.82
CA THR A 291 -19.41 -24.85 12.35
C THR A 291 -18.76 -23.55 11.85
N LYS A 292 -19.10 -22.41 12.45
CA LYS A 292 -18.46 -21.12 12.18
C LYS A 292 -16.97 -21.17 12.47
N ASP A 293 -16.57 -21.63 13.65
CA ASP A 293 -15.16 -21.71 14.06
C ASP A 293 -14.35 -22.61 13.09
N SER A 294 -14.94 -23.73 12.65
CA SER A 294 -14.34 -24.64 11.66
C SER A 294 -14.19 -23.99 10.28
N ILE A 295 -15.17 -23.20 9.83
CA ILE A 295 -15.12 -22.46 8.56
C ILE A 295 -14.05 -21.38 8.62
N SER A 296 -13.98 -20.60 9.70
CA SER A 296 -12.93 -19.57 9.88
C SER A 296 -11.53 -20.19 9.88
N GLN A 297 -11.38 -21.37 10.48
CA GLN A 297 -10.12 -22.12 10.43
C GLN A 297 -9.78 -22.62 9.02
N CYS A 298 -10.77 -23.10 8.26
CA CYS A 298 -10.58 -23.46 6.85
C CYS A 298 -10.17 -22.27 5.99
N ILE A 299 -10.77 -21.10 6.20
CA ILE A 299 -10.39 -19.85 5.52
C ILE A 299 -8.93 -19.51 5.82
N LYS A 300 -8.51 -19.63 7.08
CA LYS A 300 -7.12 -19.40 7.50
C LYS A 300 -6.15 -20.34 6.79
N VAL A 301 -6.38 -21.65 6.83
CA VAL A 301 -5.51 -22.66 6.19
C VAL A 301 -5.41 -22.47 4.68
N VAL A 302 -6.54 -22.17 4.02
CA VAL A 302 -6.58 -21.94 2.57
C VAL A 302 -5.87 -20.63 2.18
N SER A 303 -5.96 -19.60 3.03
CA SER A 303 -5.26 -18.33 2.81
C SER A 303 -3.75 -18.48 3.01
N GLU A 304 -3.31 -19.18 4.06
CA GLU A 304 -1.90 -19.50 4.33
C GLU A 304 -1.28 -20.36 3.22
N ALA A 305 -2.03 -21.31 2.65
CA ALA A 305 -1.59 -22.09 1.50
C ALA A 305 -1.42 -21.24 0.22
N GLY A 306 -2.15 -20.12 0.10
CA GLY A 306 -2.00 -19.15 -0.99
C GLY A 306 -0.75 -18.27 -0.87
N GLU A 307 -0.27 -18.03 0.35
CA GLU A 307 0.94 -17.24 0.64
C GLU A 307 2.23 -18.04 0.37
N LEU A 308 2.23 -19.34 0.72
CA LEU A 308 3.35 -20.27 0.48
C LEU A 308 3.57 -20.61 -1.00
N ALA A 309 2.66 -20.18 -1.86
CA ALA A 309 2.69 -20.32 -3.31
C ALA A 309 3.50 -19.21 -4.02
N ASN A 310 4.27 -18.41 -3.28
CA ASN A 310 5.09 -17.33 -3.85
C ASN A 310 6.24 -17.85 -4.74
N GLU A 311 6.51 -17.07 -5.79
CA GLU A 311 7.44 -17.34 -6.88
C GLU A 311 8.88 -17.54 -6.34
N ARG A 312 9.58 -18.61 -6.75
CA ARG A 312 11.00 -18.78 -6.42
C ARG A 312 11.77 -17.63 -7.05
N SER A 313 12.36 -16.76 -6.21
CA SER A 313 13.20 -15.66 -6.65
C SER A 313 14.64 -15.87 -6.18
N ASN A 314 15.58 -15.56 -7.06
CA ASN A 314 17.01 -15.55 -6.76
C ASN A 314 17.40 -14.11 -6.47
N VAL A 315 17.67 -13.81 -5.20
CA VAL A 315 17.99 -12.47 -4.73
C VAL A 315 19.50 -12.38 -4.49
N PHE A 316 20.13 -11.40 -5.13
CA PHE A 316 21.55 -11.09 -4.99
C PHE A 316 21.70 -9.65 -4.48
N GLU A 317 22.20 -9.48 -3.26
CA GLU A 317 22.35 -8.17 -2.62
C GLU A 317 23.82 -7.88 -2.27
N ASP A 318 24.12 -6.59 -2.09
CA ASP A 318 25.40 -6.08 -1.61
C ASP A 318 26.63 -6.48 -2.45
N ILE A 319 26.46 -6.57 -3.77
CA ILE A 319 27.57 -6.87 -4.68
C ILE A 319 28.43 -5.62 -4.86
N THR A 320 29.66 -5.68 -4.34
CA THR A 320 30.67 -4.63 -4.55
C THR A 320 31.74 -5.12 -5.50
N LEU A 321 31.93 -4.41 -6.61
CA LEU A 321 32.90 -4.73 -7.64
C LEU A 321 34.09 -3.77 -7.57
N ALA A 322 35.29 -4.35 -7.62
CA ALA A 322 36.54 -3.59 -7.74
C ALA A 322 36.73 -3.05 -9.17
N ASP A 323 37.67 -2.13 -9.38
CA ASP A 323 37.95 -1.60 -10.72
C ASP A 323 38.38 -2.73 -11.68
N ASN A 324 37.95 -2.65 -12.94
CA ASN A 324 38.14 -3.67 -13.98
C ASN A 324 37.64 -5.09 -13.60
N SER A 325 36.49 -5.22 -12.95
CA SER A 325 35.89 -6.52 -12.62
C SER A 325 34.53 -6.77 -13.27
N TYR A 326 34.16 -8.05 -13.41
CA TYR A 326 32.89 -8.47 -14.01
C TYR A 326 32.11 -9.37 -13.07
N ALA A 327 30.79 -9.19 -12.96
CA ALA A 327 29.91 -10.10 -12.24
C ALA A 327 28.69 -10.50 -13.07
N PHE A 328 28.25 -11.74 -12.84
CA PHE A 328 27.10 -12.33 -13.49
C PHE A 328 26.07 -12.77 -12.43
N SER A 329 24.86 -12.22 -12.48
CA SER A 329 23.72 -12.60 -11.63
C SER A 329 22.58 -13.06 -12.53
N VAL A 330 22.64 -14.30 -13.01
CA VAL A 330 21.79 -14.80 -14.10
C VAL A 330 21.01 -16.05 -13.70
N SER A 331 19.81 -16.21 -14.27
CA SER A 331 19.04 -17.47 -14.22
C SER A 331 18.79 -17.98 -15.62
N THR A 332 19.24 -19.21 -15.88
CA THR A 332 18.99 -19.94 -17.14
C THR A 332 17.75 -20.83 -17.07
N VAL A 333 17.13 -20.92 -15.90
CA VAL A 333 15.97 -21.79 -15.61
C VAL A 333 14.67 -21.01 -15.41
N ASN A 334 14.65 -19.72 -15.81
CA ASN A 334 13.45 -18.89 -15.88
C ASN A 334 12.82 -18.55 -14.51
N ASP A 335 13.65 -18.55 -13.45
CA ASP A 335 13.30 -18.01 -12.14
C ASP A 335 13.56 -16.50 -12.10
N LEU A 336 12.76 -15.75 -11.33
CA LEU A 336 12.96 -14.31 -11.16
C LEU A 336 14.34 -14.05 -10.55
N VAL A 337 15.14 -13.16 -11.15
CA VAL A 337 16.44 -12.76 -10.61
C VAL A 337 16.38 -11.30 -10.25
N THR A 338 16.65 -11.01 -8.98
CA THR A 338 16.64 -9.68 -8.42
C THR A 338 18.05 -9.36 -7.93
N ALA A 339 18.70 -8.35 -8.50
CA ALA A 339 19.99 -7.86 -8.04
C ALA A 339 19.83 -6.45 -7.45
N ARG A 340 20.29 -6.23 -6.21
CA ARG A 340 20.14 -4.96 -5.47
C ARG A 340 21.47 -4.50 -4.90
N GLN A 341 21.56 -3.20 -4.62
CA GLN A 341 22.72 -2.58 -3.97
C GLN A 341 24.06 -2.90 -4.67
N LEU A 342 24.09 -2.75 -6.00
CA LEU A 342 25.29 -2.96 -6.81
C LEU A 342 26.22 -1.74 -6.71
N ASN A 343 27.40 -1.94 -6.12
CA ASN A 343 28.44 -0.91 -6.03
C ASN A 343 29.54 -1.16 -7.07
N LEU A 344 29.41 -0.51 -8.22
CA LEU A 344 30.35 -0.59 -9.35
C LEU A 344 31.42 0.50 -9.24
N LYS A 345 32.68 0.16 -9.51
CA LYS A 345 33.81 1.12 -9.51
C LYS A 345 34.62 1.02 -10.80
N GLY A 346 35.07 2.18 -11.28
CA GLY A 346 35.89 2.31 -12.49
C GLY A 346 35.26 1.63 -13.72
N ARG A 347 35.93 0.66 -14.34
CA ARG A 347 35.42 -0.05 -15.54
C ARG A 347 34.69 -1.35 -15.22
N SER A 348 34.27 -1.57 -13.98
CA SER A 348 33.53 -2.77 -13.61
C SER A 348 32.20 -2.89 -14.35
N ARG A 349 31.80 -4.11 -14.72
CA ARG A 349 30.53 -4.35 -15.44
C ARG A 349 29.75 -5.48 -14.77
N HIS A 350 28.44 -5.29 -14.64
CA HIS A 350 27.53 -6.31 -14.12
C HIS A 350 26.57 -6.74 -15.23
N PHE A 351 26.34 -8.04 -15.33
CA PHE A 351 25.38 -8.65 -16.24
C PHE A 351 24.43 -9.52 -15.43
N GLY A 352 23.12 -9.31 -15.57
CA GLY A 352 22.16 -10.08 -14.79
C GLY A 352 20.79 -10.15 -15.40
N GLY A 353 19.99 -11.07 -14.87
CA GLY A 353 18.61 -11.31 -15.29
C GLY A 353 18.37 -12.72 -15.81
N GLN A 354 17.21 -12.89 -16.45
CA GLN A 354 16.81 -14.13 -17.08
C GLN A 354 17.38 -14.21 -18.49
N VAL A 355 18.26 -15.17 -18.72
CA VAL A 355 19.04 -15.27 -19.96
C VAL A 355 19.25 -16.73 -20.34
N THR A 356 19.47 -17.01 -21.62
CA THR A 356 19.79 -18.36 -22.07
C THR A 356 21.26 -18.70 -21.78
N ASP A 357 21.56 -20.00 -21.71
CA ASP A 357 22.94 -20.49 -21.60
C ASP A 357 23.83 -19.94 -22.74
N GLU A 358 23.29 -19.87 -23.96
CA GLU A 358 23.99 -19.27 -25.12
C GLU A 358 24.28 -17.77 -24.92
N THR A 359 23.33 -17.00 -24.37
CA THR A 359 23.54 -15.58 -24.08
C THR A 359 24.59 -15.41 -22.98
N VAL A 360 24.62 -16.27 -21.96
CA VAL A 360 25.64 -16.25 -20.91
C VAL A 360 27.03 -16.51 -21.51
N GLN A 361 27.16 -17.57 -22.31
CA GLN A 361 28.43 -17.91 -22.98
C GLN A 361 28.93 -16.77 -23.87
N LYS A 362 28.08 -16.24 -24.75
CA LYS A 362 28.42 -15.10 -25.61
C LYS A 362 28.80 -13.84 -24.83
N SER A 363 28.12 -13.58 -23.72
CA SER A 363 28.41 -12.42 -22.87
C SER A 363 29.77 -12.55 -22.17
N ILE A 364 30.10 -13.76 -21.68
CA ILE A 364 31.42 -14.07 -21.12
C ILE A 364 32.51 -13.89 -22.19
N GLU A 365 32.29 -14.42 -23.39
CA GLU A 365 33.25 -14.31 -24.50
C GLU A 365 33.48 -12.85 -24.92
N ALA A 366 32.41 -12.06 -25.10
CA ALA A 366 32.50 -10.67 -25.50
C ALA A 366 33.22 -9.82 -24.45
N LEU A 367 32.96 -10.05 -23.16
CA LEU A 367 33.64 -9.36 -22.08
C LEU A 367 35.13 -9.75 -22.00
N THR A 368 35.45 -11.03 -22.21
CA THR A 368 36.83 -11.51 -22.29
C THR A 368 37.59 -10.91 -23.48
N GLN A 369 36.94 -10.73 -24.62
CA GLN A 369 37.53 -10.08 -25.80
C GLN A 369 37.82 -8.60 -25.55
N LEU A 370 36.89 -7.88 -24.91
CA LEU A 370 37.07 -6.47 -24.55
C LEU A 370 38.24 -6.27 -23.59
N ASP A 371 38.46 -7.19 -22.65
CA ASP A 371 39.67 -7.19 -21.81
C ASP A 371 40.94 -7.42 -22.62
N ALA A 372 40.94 -8.40 -23.53
CA ALA A 372 42.09 -8.73 -24.35
C ALA A 372 42.49 -7.58 -25.31
N GLU A 373 41.51 -6.80 -25.79
CA GLU A 373 41.74 -5.58 -26.58
C GLU A 373 42.27 -4.43 -25.72
N TYR A 374 41.75 -4.29 -24.50
CA TYR A 374 42.24 -3.29 -23.56
C TYR A 374 43.71 -3.53 -23.19
N ILE A 375 44.08 -4.76 -22.87
CA ILE A 375 45.48 -5.14 -22.58
C ILE A 375 46.38 -4.89 -23.80
N ARG A 376 45.89 -5.15 -25.02
CA ARG A 376 46.64 -4.88 -26.26
C ARG A 376 46.85 -3.38 -26.50
N SER A 377 45.83 -2.56 -26.27
CA SER A 377 45.92 -1.10 -26.42
C SER A 377 46.80 -0.46 -25.33
N SER A 378 46.77 -0.94 -24.09
CA SER A 378 47.65 -0.45 -23.02
C SER A 378 49.13 -0.79 -23.26
N ASN A 379 49.41 -1.95 -23.85
CA ASN A 379 50.77 -2.36 -24.19
C ASN A 379 51.31 -1.67 -25.46
N GLY A 380 50.42 -1.18 -26.33
CA GLY A 380 50.80 -0.39 -27.51
C GLY A 380 51.36 0.99 -27.17
N THR A 381 50.92 1.60 -26.06
CA THR A 381 51.31 2.96 -25.66
C THR A 381 52.63 3.03 -24.90
N GLN A 382 53.20 1.91 -24.46
CA GLN A 382 54.51 1.88 -23.76
C GLN A 382 55.71 1.64 -24.68
N SER A 383 55.50 1.39 -25.99
CA SER A 383 56.58 1.06 -26.93
C SER A 383 57.15 2.24 -27.72
N GLN A 384 56.69 3.48 -27.49
CA GLN A 384 57.18 4.67 -28.19
C GLN A 384 57.63 5.76 -27.22
N GLN A 385 58.77 5.51 -26.56
CA GLN A 385 59.66 6.57 -26.09
C GLN A 385 61.07 6.32 -26.66
N HIS A 386 61.35 6.90 -27.83
CA HIS A 386 62.63 7.56 -28.12
C HIS A 386 62.58 8.42 -29.40
N ASP A 387 62.78 9.73 -29.16
CA ASP A 387 63.35 10.82 -29.97
C ASP A 387 62.75 11.35 -31.29
N PRO A 388 62.90 12.69 -31.51
CA PRO A 388 62.03 13.48 -32.37
C PRO A 388 62.62 13.64 -33.77
N SER A 389 61.77 13.55 -34.79
CA SER A 389 62.10 14.07 -36.11
C SER A 389 60.85 14.51 -36.86
N VAL A 390 60.73 15.83 -36.96
CA VAL A 390 60.25 16.63 -38.11
C VAL A 390 58.85 16.36 -38.67
N CYS A 391 58.07 17.44 -38.62
CA CYS A 391 56.79 17.71 -39.26
C CYS A 391 56.57 17.04 -40.63
N ASP A 392 55.35 16.55 -40.86
CA ASP A 392 54.55 17.02 -42.00
C ASP A 392 53.04 16.79 -41.80
N LEU A 393 52.34 17.93 -41.86
CA LEU A 393 51.01 18.24 -42.40
C LEU A 393 49.86 17.22 -42.30
N GLU A 394 48.80 17.74 -41.66
CA GLU A 394 47.44 17.23 -41.49
C GLU A 394 46.82 16.59 -42.75
N ASP A 395 46.31 15.37 -42.60
CA ASP A 395 45.41 14.75 -43.58
C ASP A 395 43.94 15.09 -43.24
N PRO A 396 43.14 15.70 -44.15
CA PRO A 396 41.76 16.13 -43.88
C PRO A 396 40.74 14.97 -43.72
N SER A 397 41.20 13.72 -43.73
CA SER A 397 40.35 12.52 -43.74
C SER A 397 39.70 12.23 -42.39
N SER A 398 40.35 12.60 -41.27
CA SER A 398 39.83 12.35 -39.91
C SER A 398 38.62 13.22 -39.54
N ALA A 399 38.48 14.39 -40.18
CA ALA A 399 37.35 15.28 -39.95
C ALA A 399 36.04 14.77 -40.57
N LYS A 400 36.12 13.94 -41.64
CA LYS A 400 34.93 13.36 -42.28
C LYS A 400 34.33 12.21 -41.48
N GLU A 401 35.16 11.35 -40.87
CA GLU A 401 34.67 10.24 -40.03
C GLU A 401 33.90 10.74 -38.79
N PHE A 402 34.26 11.91 -38.27
CA PHE A 402 33.57 12.52 -37.13
C PHE A 402 32.20 13.11 -37.52
N PHE A 403 32.09 13.68 -38.73
CA PHE A 403 30.86 14.30 -39.24
C PHE A 403 29.75 13.28 -39.49
N ASP A 404 30.09 12.09 -40.01
CA ASP A 404 29.11 11.06 -40.40
C ASP A 404 28.52 10.29 -39.20
N ARG A 405 29.20 10.24 -38.04
CA ARG A 405 28.71 9.51 -36.85
C ARG A 405 27.94 10.38 -35.85
N PHE A 406 28.20 11.69 -35.77
CA PHE A 406 27.72 12.51 -34.65
C PHE A 406 27.03 13.84 -35.03
N GLY A 407 26.90 14.18 -36.33
CA GLY A 407 26.29 15.43 -36.79
C GLY A 407 27.16 16.68 -36.51
N PRO A 408 26.74 17.89 -36.94
CA PRO A 408 27.54 19.10 -36.77
C PRO A 408 27.63 19.49 -35.29
N GLY A 409 28.78 19.21 -34.68
CA GLY A 409 29.06 19.58 -33.28
C GLY A 409 29.18 21.09 -33.09
N ILE A 410 28.75 21.57 -31.92
CA ILE A 410 28.88 22.98 -31.53
C ILE A 410 30.23 23.17 -30.83
N THR A 411 31.06 24.07 -31.35
CA THR A 411 32.29 24.50 -30.68
C THR A 411 31.93 25.49 -29.55
N LEU A 412 32.09 25.07 -28.29
CA LEU A 412 31.96 25.97 -27.16
C LEU A 412 33.24 26.79 -27.02
N THR A 413 33.17 28.08 -27.34
CA THR A 413 34.24 29.04 -27.04
C THR A 413 34.30 29.28 -25.54
N ALA A 414 35.47 29.06 -24.94
CA ALA A 414 35.70 29.39 -23.54
C ALA A 414 35.66 30.90 -23.33
N ASN A 415 34.63 31.40 -22.63
CA ASN A 415 34.66 32.76 -22.11
C ASN A 415 35.69 32.81 -20.98
N LYS A 416 36.73 33.63 -21.17
CA LYS A 416 37.57 34.11 -20.08
C LYS A 416 36.69 34.88 -19.10
N LEU A 417 36.71 34.48 -17.83
CA LEU A 417 36.34 35.37 -16.74
C LEU A 417 37.41 36.46 -16.68
N ASP A 418 37.01 37.70 -16.88
CA ASP A 418 37.58 38.88 -16.24
C ASP A 418 36.43 39.64 -15.56
#